data_AF-A0A954ZCE4-F1
#
_entry.id   AF-A0A954ZCE4-F1
#
_cell.length_a   1.000
_cell.length_b   1.000
_cell.length_c   1.000
_cell.angle_alpha   90.00
_cell.angle_beta   90.00
_cell.angle_gamma   90.00
#
_symmetry.space_group_name_H-M   'P 1'
#
loop_
_entity.id
_entity.type
_entity.pdbx_description
1 polymer ?
#
loop_
_entity_poly.entity_id
_entity_poly.type
_entity_poly.pdbx_seq_one_letter_code
_entity_poly.pdbx_strand_id
1 'polypeptide(L)'
;FRLDSSDAKLDFAPRGILTPAYLAIDDLTLESPATPSADFNGDLRVDGVDLTLWFASWTSPPVDAPSQSEGDANGDGRVDGWDFLQWQREFGLNSTSEIASFSVPEPGALAWLAPLGLITQRRPSRRRLQFN
;
A
#
# COMPACT_ATOMS: atom_id res chain seq x y z
N PHE A 1 25.82 -54.51 13.29
CA PHE A 1 26.93 -53.61 12.97
C PHE A 1 26.50 -52.22 13.42
N ARG A 2 27.16 -51.71 14.46
CA ARG A 2 27.04 -50.36 15.06
C ARG A 2 27.85 -49.41 14.15
N LEU A 3 27.37 -48.24 13.75
CA LEU A 3 27.52 -46.89 14.30
C LEU A 3 26.75 -46.00 13.29
N ASP A 4 25.81 -45.12 13.65
CA ASP A 4 25.94 -43.85 14.39
C ASP A 4 27.09 -42.94 13.89
N SER A 5 26.71 -41.93 13.10
CA SER A 5 27.47 -40.72 12.79
C SER A 5 26.42 -39.68 12.37
N SER A 6 25.90 -38.93 13.33
CA SER A 6 26.52 -37.71 13.87
C SER A 6 26.21 -36.49 12.99
N ASP A 7 25.76 -35.46 13.69
CA ASP A 7 25.93 -34.04 13.31
C ASP A 7 24.91 -33.39 12.38
N ALA A 8 23.66 -33.38 12.82
CA ALA A 8 22.85 -32.15 12.71
C ALA A 8 22.16 -31.89 14.03
N LYS A 9 22.98 -31.65 15.05
CA LYS A 9 22.58 -31.12 16.35
C LYS A 9 21.89 -29.77 16.09
N LEU A 10 20.55 -29.75 16.10
CA LEU A 10 19.79 -28.50 16.23
C LEU A 10 19.99 -27.99 17.66
N ASP A 11 21.20 -27.51 17.94
CA ASP A 11 21.54 -26.71 19.10
C ASP A 11 20.93 -25.31 18.89
N PHE A 12 19.61 -25.21 19.03
CA PHE A 12 18.99 -23.91 19.27
C PHE A 12 19.19 -23.57 20.75
N ALA A 13 20.44 -23.31 21.13
CA ALA A 13 20.75 -22.78 22.45
C ALA A 13 20.19 -21.35 22.57
N PRO A 14 19.62 -20.99 23.74
CA PRO A 14 18.82 -19.78 23.87
C PRO A 14 19.67 -18.56 24.28
N ARG A 15 19.25 -17.41 23.71
CA ARG A 15 19.42 -16.01 24.18
C ARG A 15 20.80 -15.36 24.04
N GLY A 16 20.85 -14.30 23.24
CA GLY A 16 21.93 -13.31 23.32
C GLY A 16 21.97 -12.31 22.19
N ILE A 17 20.95 -11.43 22.14
CA ILE A 17 21.01 -10.01 21.75
C ILE A 17 22.14 -9.62 20.78
N LEU A 18 21.78 -9.32 19.54
CA LEU A 18 22.31 -8.16 18.81
C LEU A 18 21.14 -7.48 18.10
N THR A 19 20.59 -6.45 18.73
CA THR A 19 19.81 -5.43 18.02
C THR A 19 20.80 -4.43 17.40
N PRO A 20 20.47 -3.91 16.21
CA PRO A 20 20.14 -2.50 16.16
C PRO A 20 18.71 -2.37 15.62
N ALA A 21 17.83 -1.85 16.47
CA ALA A 21 16.56 -1.18 16.18
C ALA A 21 16.06 -1.19 14.72
N TYR A 22 15.71 -2.36 14.16
CA TYR A 22 14.74 -2.42 13.08
C TYR A 22 13.42 -2.83 13.73
N LEU A 23 12.47 -1.90 13.69
CA LEU A 23 11.07 -2.06 14.04
C LEU A 23 10.63 -3.52 13.83
N ALA A 24 10.12 -4.15 14.89
CA ALA A 24 9.23 -5.29 14.74
C ALA A 24 7.98 -4.76 14.02
N ILE A 25 8.07 -4.66 12.69
CA ILE A 25 6.92 -4.67 11.81
C ILE A 25 6.51 -6.15 11.72
N ASP A 26 6.09 -6.70 12.86
CA ASP A 26 5.67 -8.09 13.01
C ASP A 26 4.13 -8.14 13.09
N ASP A 27 3.49 -7.23 12.34
CA ASP A 27 2.05 -7.14 12.10
C ASP A 27 1.74 -6.25 10.88
N LEU A 28 2.50 -6.41 9.79
CA LEU A 28 2.01 -6.02 8.46
C LEU A 28 1.68 -7.30 7.71
N THR A 29 0.50 -7.87 7.99
CA THR A 29 -0.16 -8.67 6.97
C THR A 29 -0.50 -7.72 5.84
N LEU A 30 0.29 -7.75 4.77
CA LEU A 30 -0.09 -7.13 3.50
C LEU A 30 -1.22 -7.97 2.91
N GLU A 31 -2.42 -7.83 3.48
CA GLU A 31 -3.66 -8.31 2.89
C GLU A 31 -3.80 -7.52 1.59
N SER A 32 -3.47 -8.14 0.45
CA SER A 32 -3.77 -7.58 -0.86
C SER A 32 -5.26 -7.23 -0.86
N PRO A 33 -5.66 -5.99 -1.24
CA PRO A 33 -7.06 -5.64 -1.26
C PRO A 33 -7.79 -6.68 -2.10
N ALA A 34 -8.90 -7.21 -1.58
CA ALA A 34 -9.72 -8.17 -2.31
C ALA A 34 -10.14 -7.50 -3.64
N THR A 35 -9.66 -8.05 -4.75
CA THR A 35 -9.99 -7.58 -6.08
C THR A 35 -11.42 -8.00 -6.40
N PRO A 36 -12.31 -7.09 -6.82
CA PRO A 36 -13.65 -7.46 -7.25
C PRO A 36 -13.57 -8.49 -8.37
N SER A 37 -14.52 -9.43 -8.40
CA SER A 37 -14.55 -10.46 -9.43
C SER A 37 -14.88 -9.89 -10.82
N ALA A 38 -15.59 -8.77 -10.87
CA ALA A 38 -15.99 -8.08 -12.10
C ALA A 38 -15.04 -6.94 -12.53
N ASP A 39 -13.87 -6.82 -11.91
CA ASP A 39 -12.77 -5.96 -12.38
C ASP A 39 -12.03 -6.68 -13.50
N PHE A 40 -12.44 -6.44 -14.74
CA PHE A 40 -11.95 -7.16 -15.91
C PHE A 40 -10.73 -6.48 -16.53
N ASN A 41 -10.58 -5.17 -16.32
CA ASN A 41 -9.43 -4.41 -16.81
C ASN A 41 -8.23 -4.38 -15.83
N GLY A 42 -8.44 -4.83 -14.59
CA GLY A 42 -7.44 -4.94 -13.53
C GLY A 42 -7.07 -3.59 -12.88
N ASP A 43 -7.95 -2.59 -12.94
CA ASP A 43 -7.69 -1.24 -12.41
C ASP A 43 -8.22 -1.01 -10.98
N LEU A 44 -8.70 -2.08 -10.33
CA LEU A 44 -9.28 -2.10 -8.99
C LEU A 44 -10.62 -1.35 -8.89
N ARG A 45 -11.29 -1.11 -10.01
CA ARG A 45 -12.63 -0.52 -10.09
C ARG A 45 -13.54 -1.47 -10.87
N VAL A 46 -14.83 -1.39 -10.57
CA VAL A 46 -15.86 -2.05 -11.38
C VAL A 46 -16.75 -0.96 -11.96
N ASP A 47 -16.53 -0.60 -13.20
CA ASP A 47 -17.25 0.48 -13.86
C ASP A 47 -17.68 0.16 -15.30
N GLY A 48 -17.95 1.20 -16.09
CA GLY A 48 -18.40 1.06 -17.48
C GLY A 48 -17.32 0.52 -18.42
N VAL A 49 -16.05 0.65 -18.06
CA VAL A 49 -14.93 0.06 -18.81
C VAL A 49 -14.99 -1.46 -18.71
N ASP A 50 -15.20 -2.00 -17.51
CA ASP A 50 -15.39 -3.44 -17.31
C ASP A 50 -16.61 -3.97 -18.05
N LEU A 51 -17.74 -3.24 -18.00
CA LEU A 51 -18.93 -3.63 -18.75
C LEU A 51 -18.66 -3.75 -20.25
N THR A 52 -17.84 -2.85 -20.79
CA THR A 52 -17.47 -2.86 -22.21
C THR A 52 -16.63 -4.09 -22.55
N LEU A 53 -15.72 -4.50 -21.66
CA LEU A 53 -14.93 -5.72 -21.82
C LEU A 53 -15.80 -6.98 -21.75
N TRP A 54 -16.67 -7.07 -20.74
CA TRP A 54 -17.63 -8.17 -20.63
C TRP A 54 -18.49 -8.31 -21.88
N PHE A 55 -19.03 -7.19 -22.39
CA PHE A 55 -19.87 -7.20 -23.59
C PHE A 55 -19.09 -7.64 -24.84
N ALA A 56 -17.82 -7.24 -24.97
CA ALA A 56 -16.97 -7.68 -26.06
C ALA A 56 -16.76 -9.20 -26.03
N SER A 57 -16.48 -9.77 -24.85
CA SER A 57 -16.35 -11.22 -24.69
C SER A 57 -17.66 -11.97 -24.87
N TRP A 58 -18.79 -11.44 -24.39
CA TRP A 58 -20.10 -12.05 -24.58
C TRP A 58 -20.48 -12.14 -26.07
N THR A 59 -20.13 -11.11 -26.86
CA THR A 59 -20.42 -11.07 -28.30
C THR A 59 -19.40 -11.83 -29.16
N SER A 60 -18.18 -12.01 -28.66
CA SER A 60 -17.12 -12.79 -29.29
C SER A 60 -16.44 -13.69 -28.26
N PRO A 61 -17.08 -14.80 -27.85
CA PRO A 61 -16.57 -15.65 -26.79
C PRO A 61 -15.23 -16.30 -27.16
N PRO A 62 -14.31 -16.45 -26.19
CA PRO A 62 -13.05 -17.15 -26.43
C PRO A 62 -13.29 -18.62 -26.81
N VAL A 63 -12.29 -19.20 -27.51
CA VAL A 63 -12.34 -20.60 -27.96
C VAL A 63 -12.12 -21.60 -26.82
N ASP A 64 -11.41 -21.16 -25.78
CA ASP A 64 -11.16 -21.89 -24.55
C ASP A 64 -12.05 -21.35 -23.42
N ALA A 65 -11.97 -21.96 -22.23
CA ALA A 65 -12.69 -21.46 -21.06
C ALA A 65 -12.22 -20.02 -20.72
N PRO A 66 -13.14 -19.04 -20.67
CA PRO A 66 -12.81 -17.65 -20.33
C PRO A 66 -12.22 -17.58 -18.93
N SER A 67 -11.24 -16.71 -18.78
CA SER A 67 -10.72 -16.23 -17.51
C SER A 67 -11.55 -15.04 -16.99
N GLN A 68 -11.28 -14.65 -15.75
CA GLN A 68 -11.88 -13.44 -15.16
C GLN A 68 -11.73 -12.22 -16.06
N SER A 69 -10.52 -11.92 -16.55
CA SER A 69 -10.26 -10.79 -17.46
C SER A 69 -11.00 -10.88 -18.80
N GLU A 70 -11.48 -12.07 -19.16
CA GLU A 70 -12.29 -12.32 -20.35
C GLU A 70 -13.79 -12.26 -20.04
N GLY A 71 -14.20 -11.88 -18.83
CA GLY A 71 -15.60 -11.67 -18.47
C GLY A 71 -16.25 -12.80 -17.68
N ASP A 72 -15.50 -13.83 -17.26
CA ASP A 72 -15.98 -14.90 -16.37
C ASP A 72 -15.84 -14.48 -14.90
N ALA A 73 -16.81 -13.71 -14.41
CA ALA A 73 -16.78 -13.18 -13.06
C ALA A 73 -17.18 -14.22 -12.01
N ASN A 74 -17.99 -15.21 -12.37
CA ASN A 74 -18.41 -16.25 -11.43
C ASN A 74 -17.45 -17.47 -11.39
N GLY A 75 -16.52 -17.55 -12.34
CA GLY A 75 -15.51 -18.60 -12.45
C GLY A 75 -16.04 -19.92 -12.99
N ASP A 76 -17.15 -19.92 -13.74
CA ASP A 76 -17.80 -21.12 -14.24
C ASP A 76 -17.34 -21.54 -15.65
N GLY A 77 -16.41 -20.78 -16.24
CA GLY A 77 -15.88 -21.00 -17.58
C GLY A 77 -16.86 -20.60 -18.67
N ARG A 78 -17.75 -19.63 -18.42
CA ARG A 78 -18.63 -19.02 -19.41
C ARG A 78 -18.64 -17.51 -19.23
N VAL A 79 -19.09 -16.80 -20.27
CA VAL A 79 -19.41 -15.38 -20.20
C VAL A 79 -20.89 -15.25 -20.51
N ASP A 80 -21.71 -15.11 -19.48
CA ASP A 80 -23.16 -15.04 -19.62
C ASP A 80 -23.85 -14.09 -18.62
N GLY A 81 -25.17 -14.23 -18.47
CA GLY A 81 -25.95 -13.37 -17.60
C GLY A 81 -25.59 -13.49 -16.11
N TRP A 82 -25.00 -14.59 -15.66
CA TRP A 82 -24.55 -14.74 -14.28
C TRP A 82 -23.35 -13.85 -13.98
N ASP A 83 -22.43 -13.71 -14.94
CA ASP A 83 -21.31 -12.77 -14.85
C ASP A 83 -21.79 -11.33 -14.90
N PHE A 84 -22.75 -11.03 -15.77
CA PHE A 84 -23.35 -9.70 -15.80
C PHE A 84 -24.04 -9.35 -14.49
N LEU A 85 -24.75 -10.31 -13.87
CA LEU A 85 -25.34 -10.13 -12.56
C LEU A 85 -24.28 -9.92 -11.47
N GLN A 86 -23.11 -10.55 -11.59
CA GLN A 86 -21.97 -10.33 -10.70
C GLN A 86 -21.43 -8.89 -10.87
N TRP A 87 -21.22 -8.45 -12.12
CA TRP A 87 -20.84 -7.07 -12.43
C TRP A 87 -21.84 -6.06 -11.88
N GLN A 88 -23.15 -6.30 -12.03
CA GLN A 88 -24.18 -5.41 -11.48
C GLN A 88 -24.12 -5.29 -9.95
N ARG A 89 -23.77 -6.38 -9.25
CA ARG A 89 -23.61 -6.37 -7.78
C ARG A 89 -22.36 -5.64 -7.34
N GLU A 90 -21.32 -5.68 -8.14
CA GLU A 90 -20.01 -5.10 -7.84
C GLU A 90 -19.81 -3.70 -8.45
N PHE A 91 -20.72 -3.23 -9.29
CA PHE A 91 -20.63 -1.92 -9.93
C PHE A 91 -20.44 -0.78 -8.91
N GLY A 92 -19.42 0.03 -9.13
CA GLY A 92 -19.03 1.13 -8.23
C GLY A 92 -18.15 0.72 -7.07
N LEU A 93 -17.77 -0.57 -6.93
CA LEU A 93 -16.72 -0.96 -6.00
C LEU A 93 -15.37 -0.41 -6.44
N ASN A 94 -14.60 0.07 -5.47
CA ASN A 94 -13.23 0.54 -5.66
C ASN A 94 -12.37 -0.07 -4.55
N SER A 95 -11.50 -1.01 -4.91
CA SER A 95 -10.65 -1.75 -3.96
C SER A 95 -9.32 -1.06 -3.67
N THR A 96 -9.17 0.23 -4.03
CA THR A 96 -8.03 1.02 -3.57
C THR A 96 -8.11 1.21 -2.06
N SER A 97 -7.39 0.39 -1.30
CA SER A 97 -7.17 0.65 0.13
C SER A 97 -6.49 2.01 0.25
N GLU A 98 -7.25 3.04 0.58
CA GLU A 98 -6.69 4.30 1.04
C GLU A 98 -5.91 3.99 2.33
N ILE A 99 -4.58 4.01 2.27
CA ILE A 99 -3.78 4.03 3.47
C ILE A 99 -4.11 5.36 4.14
N ALA A 100 -4.97 5.31 5.16
CA ALA A 100 -5.28 6.48 5.97
C ALA A 100 -3.96 7.05 6.51
N SER A 101 -3.51 8.17 5.95
CA SER A 101 -2.38 8.91 6.47
C SER A 101 -2.82 9.55 7.78
N PHE A 102 -2.59 8.88 8.90
CA PHE A 102 -2.74 9.49 10.21
C PHE A 102 -1.71 10.61 10.30
N SER A 103 -2.17 11.87 10.28
CA SER A 103 -1.32 13.01 10.65
C SER A 103 -0.87 12.77 12.09
N VAL A 104 0.37 12.35 12.27
CA VAL A 104 0.97 12.22 13.60
C VAL A 104 1.15 13.64 14.12
N PRO A 105 0.46 14.05 15.19
CA PRO A 105 0.67 15.38 15.75
C PRO A 105 2.09 15.42 16.32
N GLU A 106 2.99 16.20 15.72
CA GLU A 106 4.34 16.36 16.27
C GLU A 106 4.26 17.10 17.62
N PRO A 107 4.65 16.50 18.75
CA PRO A 107 4.83 17.25 19.98
C PRO A 107 6.17 17.99 19.89
N GLY A 108 6.15 19.26 19.50
CA GLY A 108 7.21 20.21 19.85
C GLY A 108 8.55 20.14 19.11
N ALA A 109 8.65 19.54 17.92
CA ALA A 109 9.91 19.51 17.16
C ALA A 109 10.46 20.92 16.82
N LEU A 110 9.59 21.92 16.67
CA LEU A 110 9.99 23.31 16.39
C LEU A 110 10.41 24.11 17.64
N ALA A 111 10.19 23.61 18.85
CA ALA A 111 10.50 24.35 20.08
C ALA A 111 12.01 24.43 20.39
N TRP A 112 12.83 23.57 19.80
CA TRP A 112 14.25 23.44 20.14
C TRP A 112 15.21 24.29 19.30
N LEU A 113 14.73 24.97 18.26
CA LEU A 113 15.60 25.78 17.37
C LEU A 113 15.61 27.29 17.67
N ALA A 114 14.87 27.76 18.69
CA ALA A 114 14.60 29.19 18.84
C ALA A 114 15.58 30.06 19.69
N PRO A 115 16.51 29.59 20.55
CA PRO A 115 17.24 30.56 21.39
C PRO A 115 18.61 31.02 20.87
N LEU A 116 19.02 30.75 19.62
CA LEU A 116 20.36 31.16 19.11
C LEU A 116 20.37 32.42 18.20
N GLY A 117 19.22 33.08 18.00
CA GLY A 117 19.11 34.24 17.09
C GLY A 117 19.29 35.63 17.70
N LEU A 118 19.32 35.76 19.04
CA LEU A 118 19.58 37.05 19.69
C LEU A 118 21.01 37.06 20.23
N ILE A 119 21.97 37.56 19.45
CA ILE A 119 23.11 38.34 19.94
C ILE A 119 23.87 38.93 18.74
N THR A 120 23.98 40.26 18.77
CA THR A 120 24.83 41.14 17.96
C THR A 120 24.40 41.50 16.53
N GLN A 121 23.72 42.64 16.40
CA GLN A 121 24.39 43.73 15.67
C GLN A 121 24.06 45.10 16.28
N ARG A 122 25.09 45.64 16.94
CA ARG A 122 25.19 47.00 17.44
C ARG A 122 24.89 47.97 16.28
N ARG A 123 23.88 48.82 16.44
CA ARG A 123 23.66 49.96 15.52
C ARG A 123 24.79 50.97 15.71
N PRO A 124 25.58 51.31 14.68
CA PRO A 124 26.55 52.39 14.79
C PRO A 124 25.82 53.73 14.95
N SER A 125 26.11 54.41 16.05
CA SER A 125 25.61 55.75 16.36
C SER A 125 26.09 56.75 15.30
N ARG A 126 25.17 57.32 14.51
CA ARG A 126 25.50 58.41 13.59
C ARG A 126 25.82 59.65 14.42
N ARG A 127 27.11 59.94 14.58
CA ARG A 127 27.60 61.18 15.19
C ARG A 127 27.07 62.37 14.39
N ARG A 128 26.21 63.18 15.03
CA ARG A 128 25.73 64.47 14.53
C ARG A 128 26.90 65.45 14.57
N LEU A 129 27.50 65.74 13.42
CA LEU A 129 28.41 66.88 13.28
C LEU A 129 27.56 68.13 13.06
N GLN A 130 27.46 68.96 14.10
CA GLN A 130 27.13 70.38 13.97
C GLN A 130 28.38 71.15 14.33
N PHE A 131 28.90 71.96 13.42
CA PHE A 131 29.70 73.13 13.76
C PHE A 131 29.51 74.23 12.71
N ASN A 132 28.90 75.31 13.23
CA ASN A 132 29.02 76.74 12.95
C ASN A 132 29.00 77.26 11.51
#